data_AF-A0A7J4RVS3-F1
#
_entry.id   AF-A0A7J4RVS3-F1
#
_cell.length_a   1.000
_cell.length_b   1.000
_cell.length_c   1.000
_cell.angle_alpha   90.00
_cell.angle_beta   90.00
_cell.angle_gamma   90.00
#
_symmetry.space_group_name_H-M   'P 1'
#
loop_
_entity.id
_entity.type
_entity.pdbx_description
1 polymer ?
#
loop_
_entity_poly.entity_id
_entity_poly.type
_entity_poly.pdbx_seq_one_letter_code
_entity_poly.pdbx_strand_id
1 'polypeptide(L)'
;MRRSQSTLLTTLAVITSLLFMSQFPAISPVSNVHPDDTDQERPPTTDSDGDGIPDVHENLFTEWINGTSIDGRGFAMEGLDKDDASDAMLDNDRDGMNATEEYCWP
;
A
#
# COMPACT_ATOMS: atom_id res chain seq x y z
N MET A 1 -35.60 -35.24 5.83
CA MET A 1 -34.53 -35.54 4.85
C MET A 1 -34.25 -34.42 3.83
N ARG A 2 -35.22 -33.64 3.34
CA ARG A 2 -35.00 -32.60 2.30
C ARG A 2 -34.12 -31.40 2.70
N ARG A 3 -34.13 -30.97 3.97
CA ARG A 3 -33.40 -29.76 4.41
C ARG A 3 -31.88 -29.95 4.51
N SER A 4 -31.40 -31.12 4.93
CA SER A 4 -29.98 -31.42 5.10
C SER A 4 -29.21 -31.51 3.78
N GLN A 5 -29.86 -32.04 2.73
CA GLN A 5 -29.26 -32.12 1.39
C GLN A 5 -29.10 -30.74 0.74
N SER A 6 -30.05 -29.82 0.96
CA SER A 6 -29.94 -28.44 0.49
C SER A 6 -28.79 -27.67 1.15
N THR A 7 -28.60 -27.83 2.47
CA THR A 7 -27.49 -27.21 3.19
C THR A 7 -26.14 -27.67 2.65
N LEU A 8 -25.96 -28.98 2.43
CA LEU A 8 -24.73 -29.54 1.90
C LEU A 8 -24.37 -28.98 0.50
N LEU A 9 -25.37 -28.89 -0.38
CA LEU A 9 -25.18 -28.35 -1.73
C LEU A 9 -24.81 -26.86 -1.70
N THR A 10 -25.44 -26.07 -0.83
CA THR A 10 -25.10 -24.64 -0.69
C THR A 10 -23.69 -24.43 -0.15
N THR A 11 -23.26 -25.20 0.85
CA THR A 11 -21.90 -25.08 1.39
C THR A 11 -20.85 -25.49 0.37
N LEU A 12 -21.10 -26.55 -0.40
CA LEU A 12 -20.20 -26.97 -1.47
C LEU A 12 -20.07 -25.87 -2.52
N ALA A 13 -21.20 -25.29 -2.97
CA ALA A 13 -21.21 -24.22 -3.96
C ALA A 13 -20.44 -22.97 -3.51
N VAL A 14 -20.59 -22.57 -2.23
CA VAL A 14 -19.85 -21.44 -1.65
C VAL A 14 -18.35 -21.72 -1.61
N ILE A 15 -17.94 -22.89 -1.11
CA ILE A 15 -16.52 -23.27 -1.02
C ILE A 15 -15.89 -23.36 -2.42
N THR A 16 -16.57 -23.96 -3.40
CA THR A 16 -16.07 -24.02 -4.77
C THR A 16 -15.96 -22.64 -5.40
N SER A 17 -16.89 -21.72 -5.10
CA SER A 17 -16.84 -20.35 -5.59
C SER A 17 -15.66 -19.58 -5.00
N LEU A 18 -15.44 -19.71 -3.68
CA LEU A 18 -14.30 -19.09 -2.99
C LEU A 18 -12.97 -19.64 -3.49
N LEU A 19 -12.86 -20.96 -3.66
CA LEU A 19 -11.66 -21.60 -4.20
C LEU A 19 -11.37 -21.12 -5.62
N PHE A 20 -12.40 -20.98 -6.46
CA PHE A 20 -12.25 -20.48 -7.82
C PHE A 20 -11.85 -19.00 -7.84
N MET A 21 -12.44 -18.16 -6.99
CA MET A 21 -12.04 -16.76 -6.83
C MET A 21 -10.58 -16.63 -6.34
N SER A 22 -10.12 -17.54 -5.49
CA SER A 22 -8.74 -17.52 -4.97
C SER A 22 -7.68 -17.95 -6.00
N GLN A 23 -8.07 -18.49 -7.15
CA GLN A 23 -7.13 -18.83 -8.23
C GLN A 23 -6.85 -17.66 -9.17
N PHE A 24 -7.65 -16.58 -9.13
CA PHE A 24 -7.37 -15.42 -9.96
C PHE A 24 -6.18 -14.66 -9.38
N PRO A 25 -5.11 -14.43 -10.16
CA PRO A 25 -4.06 -13.52 -9.75
C PRO A 25 -4.68 -12.13 -9.52
N ALA A 26 -4.18 -11.40 -8.54
CA ALA A 26 -4.49 -9.99 -8.40
C ALA A 26 -3.96 -9.27 -9.65
N ILE A 27 -4.88 -8.79 -10.49
CA ILE A 27 -4.52 -7.97 -11.64
C ILE A 27 -4.58 -6.52 -11.18
N SER A 28 -3.42 -5.90 -10.97
CA SER A 28 -3.36 -4.45 -10.79
C SER A 28 -3.64 -3.76 -12.14
N PRO A 29 -4.54 -2.78 -12.20
CA PRO A 29 -4.75 -2.03 -13.44
C PRO A 29 -3.45 -1.33 -13.86
N VAL A 30 -3.13 -1.39 -15.14
CA VAL A 30 -1.95 -0.73 -15.72
C VAL A 30 -2.44 0.41 -16.61
N SER A 31 -1.75 1.55 -16.59
CA SER A 31 -2.13 2.75 -17.35
C SER A 31 -2.15 2.51 -18.87
N ASN A 32 -1.21 1.71 -19.39
CA ASN A 32 -1.16 1.32 -20.79
C ASN A 32 -0.56 -0.10 -20.96
N VAL A 33 -0.70 -0.66 -22.16
CA VAL A 33 -0.08 -1.94 -22.56
C VAL A 33 0.88 -1.76 -23.75
N HIS A 34 1.05 -0.52 -24.23
CA HIS A 34 1.89 -0.21 -25.37
C HIS A 34 3.24 0.33 -24.86
N PRO A 35 4.36 -0.37 -25.14
CA PRO A 35 5.65 -0.01 -24.56
C PRO A 35 6.16 1.37 -24.98
N ASP A 36 5.65 1.93 -26.09
CA ASP A 36 6.00 3.29 -26.55
C ASP A 36 5.30 4.40 -25.76
N ASP A 37 4.22 4.07 -25.04
CA ASP A 37 3.46 5.01 -24.20
C ASP A 37 3.95 5.00 -22.74
N THR A 38 5.07 4.32 -22.46
CA THR A 38 5.65 4.22 -21.12
C THR A 38 6.46 5.47 -20.77
N ASP A 39 6.37 5.92 -19.51
CA ASP A 39 7.19 7.01 -18.97
C ASP A 39 8.65 6.58 -18.72
N GLN A 40 9.03 5.38 -19.18
CA GLN A 40 10.36 4.76 -19.01
C GLN A 40 10.80 4.63 -17.55
N GLU A 41 9.82 4.58 -16.65
CA GLU A 41 10.07 4.40 -15.22
C GLU A 41 10.67 3.02 -14.95
N ARG A 42 11.41 2.91 -13.84
CA ARG A 42 12.04 1.65 -13.41
C ARG A 42 10.94 0.57 -13.29
N PRO A 43 11.22 -0.71 -13.63
CA PRO A 43 10.27 -1.79 -13.39
C PRO A 43 9.75 -1.72 -11.94
N PRO A 44 8.45 -1.89 -11.70
CA PRO A 44 7.89 -1.74 -10.38
C PRO A 44 8.56 -2.73 -9.43
N THR A 45 9.29 -2.20 -8.47
CA THR A 45 9.84 -2.92 -7.33
C THR A 45 8.88 -2.78 -6.16
N THR A 46 8.96 -3.70 -5.20
CA THR A 46 8.14 -3.59 -3.99
C THR A 46 8.74 -2.58 -3.01
N ASP A 47 10.06 -2.40 -3.07
CA ASP A 47 10.89 -1.60 -2.16
C ASP A 47 12.14 -1.21 -2.98
N SER A 48 12.18 0.05 -3.45
CA SER A 48 13.11 0.58 -4.44
C SER A 48 14.47 0.94 -3.85
N ASP A 49 14.50 1.42 -2.61
CA ASP A 49 15.67 1.89 -1.90
C ASP A 49 16.15 0.94 -0.77
N GLY A 50 15.34 -0.07 -0.45
CA GLY A 50 15.69 -1.20 0.43
C GLY A 50 15.56 -0.90 1.91
N ASP A 51 14.73 0.07 2.28
CA ASP A 51 14.54 0.53 3.66
C ASP A 51 13.52 -0.31 4.46
N GLY A 52 12.75 -1.15 3.77
CA GLY A 52 11.73 -2.04 4.34
C GLY A 52 10.30 -1.45 4.35
N ILE A 53 10.12 -0.20 3.92
CA ILE A 53 8.84 0.43 3.63
C ILE A 53 8.52 0.16 2.14
N PRO A 54 7.31 -0.32 1.79
CA PRO A 54 6.98 -0.55 0.38
C PRO A 54 6.78 0.76 -0.39
N ASP A 55 7.25 0.82 -1.65
CA ASP A 55 7.06 1.95 -2.58
C ASP A 55 5.59 2.41 -2.64
N VAL A 56 4.64 1.48 -2.54
CA VAL A 56 3.20 1.80 -2.56
C VAL A 56 2.79 2.64 -1.35
N HIS A 57 3.34 2.36 -0.17
CA HIS A 57 3.12 3.15 1.03
C HIS A 57 3.74 4.53 0.89
N GLU A 58 4.99 4.61 0.44
CA GLU A 58 5.71 5.87 0.29
C GLU A 58 5.05 6.78 -0.75
N ASN A 59 4.61 6.22 -1.88
CA ASN A 59 3.85 6.97 -2.90
C ASN A 59 2.53 7.56 -2.36
N LEU A 60 1.92 6.95 -1.33
CA LEU A 60 0.72 7.51 -0.69
C LEU A 60 1.04 8.70 0.22
N PHE A 61 2.25 8.73 0.79
CA PHE A 61 2.71 9.72 1.76
C PHE A 61 3.86 10.61 1.26
N THR A 62 4.04 10.69 -0.07
CA THR A 62 5.12 11.46 -0.69
C THR A 62 4.89 12.98 -0.67
N GLU A 63 3.63 13.42 -0.51
CA GLU A 63 3.31 14.84 -0.52
C GLU A 63 3.73 15.56 0.77
N TRP A 64 4.25 16.78 0.60
CA TRP A 64 4.57 17.66 1.72
C TRP A 64 3.30 18.09 2.46
N ILE A 65 3.27 17.88 3.77
CA ILE A 65 2.17 18.32 4.63
C ILE A 65 2.55 19.67 5.25
N ASN A 66 1.80 20.71 4.90
CA ASN A 66 1.92 22.03 5.50
C ASN A 66 0.61 22.46 6.17
N GLY A 67 0.72 23.20 7.27
CA GLY A 67 -0.46 23.62 8.01
C GLY A 67 -0.16 24.61 9.12
N THR A 68 -1.23 25.00 9.81
CA THR A 68 -1.15 25.84 11.01
C THR A 68 -1.73 25.06 12.18
N SER A 69 -0.95 24.92 13.24
CA SER A 69 -1.38 24.30 14.49
C SER A 69 -2.46 25.14 15.19
N ILE A 70 -3.19 24.54 16.13
CA ILE A 70 -4.21 25.21 16.95
C ILE A 70 -3.67 26.41 17.74
N ASP A 71 -2.36 26.47 17.97
CA ASP A 71 -1.65 27.55 18.66
C ASP A 71 -1.09 28.63 17.71
N GLY A 72 -1.39 28.54 16.42
CA GLY A 72 -0.97 29.52 15.42
C GLY A 72 0.45 29.34 14.89
N ARG A 73 1.18 28.28 15.28
CA ARG A 73 2.49 27.95 14.70
C ARG A 73 2.32 27.25 13.35
N GLY A 74 3.07 27.70 12.35
CA GLY A 74 3.19 26.98 11.09
C GLY A 74 4.02 25.70 11.27
N PHE A 75 3.62 24.62 10.60
CA PHE A 75 4.42 23.41 10.48
C PHE A 75 4.51 23.00 9.01
N ALA A 76 5.63 22.35 8.68
CA ALA A 76 5.88 21.72 7.41
C ALA A 76 6.60 20.40 7.69
N MET A 77 6.09 19.32 7.14
CA MET A 77 6.64 17.98 7.24
C MET A 77 6.84 17.47 5.82
N GLU A 78 8.05 17.02 5.55
CA GLU A 78 8.41 16.36 4.30
C GLU A 78 7.78 14.97 4.26
N GLY A 79 7.28 14.58 3.09
CA GLY A 79 6.74 13.25 2.85
C GLY A 79 7.85 12.21 2.65
N LEU A 80 7.45 10.96 2.41
CA LEU A 80 8.38 9.86 2.12
C LEU A 80 8.87 9.89 0.66
N ASP A 81 10.06 9.35 0.43
CA ASP A 81 10.71 9.26 -0.87
C ASP A 81 11.24 7.84 -1.11
N LYS A 82 10.53 7.10 -1.97
CA LYS A 82 10.86 5.74 -2.43
C LYS A 82 12.26 5.53 -3.00
N ASP A 83 12.99 6.61 -3.28
CA ASP A 83 14.36 6.57 -3.80
C ASP A 83 15.42 6.98 -2.74
N ASP A 84 15.03 7.30 -1.50
CA ASP A 84 15.90 7.73 -0.39
C ASP A 84 15.64 7.00 0.94
N ALA A 85 16.26 5.83 1.09
CA ALA A 85 16.19 4.98 2.28
C ALA A 85 16.57 5.63 3.63
N SER A 86 17.08 6.87 3.63
CA SER A 86 17.40 7.59 4.87
C SER A 86 16.16 8.18 5.54
N ASP A 87 15.07 8.39 4.79
CA ASP A 87 13.81 8.94 5.28
C ASP A 87 13.09 7.99 6.26
N ALA A 88 13.26 6.67 6.10
CA ALA A 88 12.81 5.59 6.96
C ALA A 88 13.16 5.81 8.45
N MET A 89 14.32 6.44 8.68
CA MET A 89 14.89 6.66 10.01
C MET A 89 14.57 8.06 10.55
N LEU A 90 13.84 8.88 9.80
CA LEU A 90 13.43 10.22 10.22
C LEU A 90 12.14 10.16 11.03
N ASP A 91 12.06 11.08 11.99
CA ASP A 91 10.88 11.37 12.83
C ASP A 91 10.45 12.81 12.48
N ASN A 92 9.81 12.94 11.30
CA ASN A 92 9.50 14.25 10.70
C ASN A 92 8.41 15.00 11.48
N ASP A 93 7.48 14.28 12.10
CA ASP A 93 6.37 14.83 12.87
C ASP A 93 6.67 14.95 14.38
N ARG A 94 7.79 14.37 14.85
CA ARG A 94 8.34 14.48 16.20
C ARG A 94 7.45 13.86 17.26
N ASP A 95 6.80 12.76 16.92
CA ASP A 95 5.98 11.99 17.84
C ASP A 95 6.81 10.95 18.64
N GLY A 96 8.07 10.75 18.25
CA GLY A 96 9.03 9.86 18.89
C GLY A 96 9.15 8.47 18.25
N MET A 97 8.50 8.24 17.10
CA MET A 97 8.69 7.07 16.24
C MET A 97 9.35 7.51 14.93
N ASN A 98 10.13 6.62 14.30
CA ASN A 98 10.60 6.86 12.94
C ASN A 98 9.58 6.33 11.91
N ALA A 99 9.73 6.74 10.65
CA ALA A 99 8.84 6.33 9.57
C ALA A 99 8.69 4.79 9.44
N THR A 100 9.77 4.01 9.67
CA THR A 100 9.68 2.54 9.67
C THR A 100 8.79 2.01 10.79
N GLU A 101 8.91 2.55 12.00
CA GLU A 101 8.10 2.17 13.16
C GLU A 101 6.62 2.55 12.95
N GLU A 102 6.36 3.71 12.36
CA GLU A 102 5.02 4.16 11.98
C GLU A 102 4.37 3.21 10.96
N TYR A 103 5.10 2.83 9.91
CA TYR A 103 4.62 1.87 8.92
C TYR A 103 4.31 0.50 9.55
N CYS A 104 5.12 0.07 10.52
CA CYS A 104 4.92 -1.20 11.22
C CYS A 104 3.75 -1.17 12.23
N TRP A 105 3.09 -0.03 12.44
CA TRP A 105 1.97 0.10 13.38
C TRP A 105 0.63 -0.26 12.71
N PRO A 106 -0.14 -1.24 13.24
CA PRO A 106 -1.39 -1.73 12.66
C PRO A 106 -2.64 -0.87 12.95
#